data_AF-A0A950L2N4-F1
#
_entry.id   AF-A0A950L2N4-F1
#
_cell.length_a   1.000
_cell.length_b   1.000
_cell.length_c   1.000
_cell.angle_alpha   90.00
_cell.angle_beta   90.00
_cell.angle_gamma   90.00
#
_symmetry.space_group_name_H-M   'P 1'
#
loop_
_entity.id
_entity.type
_entity.pdbx_description
1 polymer ?
#
loop_
_entity_poly.entity_id
_entity_poly.type
_entity_poly.pdbx_seq_one_letter_code
_entity_poly.pdbx_strand_id
1 'polypeptide(L)'
;RAFFEANLNLTDTVPPYNFFERLSPIYTRPRFLPASKVNAATFRHAIVGEGCIISDAHIDRAVIGIRSIIESGATIRNSVIMGADFYEDEADELFKGTGPRPPIGIGRNSVIDRAIIDKNARIGESVVITPDGKAPNVDSTHYYIRDGVVVIPKNAVIPNGTWI
;
A
#
# COMPACT_ATOMS: atom_id res chain seq x y z
N ARG A 1 5.44 -1.61 15.86
CA ARG A 1 4.47 -2.74 15.87
C ARG A 1 2.99 -2.37 16.04
N ALA A 2 2.57 -1.68 17.11
CA ALA A 2 1.14 -1.52 17.45
C ALA A 2 0.26 -0.93 16.34
N PHE A 3 0.74 0.10 15.63
CA PHE A 3 0.04 0.70 14.48
C PHE A 3 -0.28 -0.33 13.37
N PHE A 4 0.69 -1.19 13.05
CA PHE A 4 0.56 -2.17 11.98
C PHE A 4 -0.50 -3.22 12.31
N GLU A 5 -0.42 -3.82 13.49
CA GLU A 5 -1.41 -4.82 13.95
C GLU A 5 -2.81 -4.22 14.06
N ALA A 6 -2.93 -3.02 14.63
CA ALA A 6 -4.23 -2.36 14.76
C ALA A 6 -4.92 -2.14 13.41
N ASN A 7 -4.17 -1.80 12.35
CA ASN A 7 -4.72 -1.67 11.00
C ASN A 7 -5.06 -3.03 10.38
N LEU A 8 -4.20 -4.04 10.50
CA LEU A 8 -4.47 -5.36 9.95
C LEU A 8 -5.66 -6.05 10.64
N ASN A 9 -5.84 -5.85 11.94
CA ASN A 9 -6.96 -6.42 12.69
C ASN A 9 -8.32 -5.89 12.21
N LEU A 10 -8.37 -4.76 11.50
CA LEU A 10 -9.61 -4.27 10.87
C LEU A 10 -10.09 -5.22 9.77
N THR A 11 -9.19 -6.02 9.19
CA THR A 11 -9.51 -6.98 8.11
C THR A 11 -10.02 -8.33 8.63
N ASP A 12 -9.95 -8.55 9.95
CA ASP A 12 -10.45 -9.77 10.58
C ASP A 12 -11.97 -9.86 10.45
N THR A 13 -12.52 -11.09 10.45
CA THR A 13 -13.97 -11.32 10.34
C THR A 13 -14.76 -10.60 11.45
N VAL A 14 -14.20 -10.55 12.65
CA VAL A 14 -14.74 -9.81 13.79
C VAL A 14 -13.62 -8.92 14.33
N PRO A 15 -13.51 -7.68 13.82
CA PRO A 15 -12.42 -6.79 14.21
C PRO A 15 -12.64 -6.29 15.65
N PRO A 16 -11.57 -6.08 16.43
CA PRO A 16 -11.67 -5.54 17.79
C PRO A 16 -12.18 -4.10 17.82
N TYR A 17 -12.07 -3.38 16.70
CA TYR A 17 -12.61 -2.04 16.51
C TYR A 17 -13.38 -1.97 15.18
N ASN A 18 -14.56 -1.35 15.19
CA ASN A 18 -15.46 -1.32 14.05
C ASN A 18 -15.73 0.11 13.55
N PHE A 19 -15.23 0.45 12.37
CA PHE A 19 -15.51 1.74 11.71
C PHE A 19 -16.94 1.86 11.16
N PHE A 20 -17.70 0.75 11.09
CA PHE A 20 -19.06 0.72 10.57
C PHE A 20 -20.14 0.95 11.66
N GLU A 21 -19.74 1.38 12.86
CA GLU A 21 -20.69 1.73 13.92
C GLU A 21 -21.53 2.95 13.54
N ARG A 22 -22.85 2.75 13.42
CA ARG A 22 -23.78 3.77 12.92
C ARG A 22 -24.09 4.84 13.96
N LEU A 23 -24.07 4.47 15.24
CA LEU A 23 -24.40 5.40 16.33
C LEU A 23 -23.22 6.29 16.74
N SER A 24 -22.00 5.89 16.39
CA SER A 24 -20.77 6.63 16.69
C SER A 24 -19.77 6.52 15.54
N PRO A 25 -20.07 7.11 14.37
CA PRO A 25 -19.18 7.03 13.23
C PRO A 25 -17.92 7.86 13.44
N ILE A 26 -16.80 7.38 12.88
CA ILE A 26 -15.57 8.18 12.78
C ILE A 26 -15.62 8.99 11.48
N TYR A 27 -15.53 10.31 11.61
CA TYR A 27 -15.55 11.21 10.47
C TYR A 27 -14.15 11.45 9.89
N THR A 28 -14.09 11.68 8.59
CA THR A 28 -12.91 12.11 7.85
C THR A 28 -13.32 13.18 6.82
N ARG A 29 -12.34 13.88 6.24
CA ARG A 29 -12.55 14.79 5.11
C ARG A 29 -13.33 14.09 3.97
N PRO A 30 -14.44 14.68 3.47
CA PRO A 30 -15.10 14.21 2.25
C PRO A 30 -14.23 14.53 1.04
N ARG A 31 -13.85 13.49 0.28
CA ARG A 31 -12.95 13.63 -0.88
C ARG A 31 -13.64 13.49 -2.23
N PHE A 32 -14.89 13.00 -2.25
CA PHE A 32 -15.66 12.74 -3.47
C PHE A 32 -14.90 11.89 -4.49
N LEU A 33 -14.09 10.94 -4.01
CA LEU A 33 -13.38 10.00 -4.86
C LEU A 33 -14.37 9.01 -5.48
N PRO A 34 -14.10 8.54 -6.71
CA PRO A 34 -14.95 7.52 -7.32
C PRO A 34 -14.88 6.20 -6.54
N ALA A 35 -15.81 5.30 -6.85
CA ALA A 35 -15.72 3.92 -6.40
C ALA A 35 -14.39 3.29 -6.88
N SER A 36 -13.86 2.37 -6.09
CA SER A 36 -12.65 1.63 -6.45
C SER A 36 -12.93 0.68 -7.62
N LYS A 37 -12.03 0.69 -8.60
CA LYS A 37 -12.10 -0.13 -9.81
C LYS A 37 -11.22 -1.36 -9.64
N VAL A 38 -11.80 -2.54 -9.83
CA VAL A 38 -11.10 -3.83 -9.76
C VAL A 38 -11.20 -4.53 -11.11
N ASN A 39 -10.06 -4.75 -11.76
CA ASN A 39 -9.94 -5.44 -13.03
C ASN A 39 -9.28 -6.81 -12.79
N ALA A 40 -10.09 -7.81 -12.40
CA ALA A 40 -9.64 -9.12 -11.94
C ALA A 40 -8.73 -9.03 -10.69
N ALA A 41 -9.22 -9.45 -9.53
CA ALA A 41 -8.36 -9.57 -8.35
C ALA A 41 -8.98 -10.56 -7.37
N THR A 42 -8.13 -11.17 -6.54
CA THR A 42 -8.55 -12.04 -5.44
C THR A 42 -8.28 -11.34 -4.12
N PHE A 43 -9.29 -11.25 -3.26
CA PHE A 43 -9.17 -10.68 -1.93
C PHE A 43 -9.48 -11.74 -0.87
N ARG A 44 -8.62 -11.83 0.14
CA ARG A 44 -8.85 -12.60 1.36
C ARG A 44 -8.52 -11.70 2.55
N HIS A 45 -9.50 -11.40 3.41
CA HIS A 45 -9.36 -10.46 4.53
C HIS A 45 -8.76 -9.11 4.08
N ALA A 46 -9.53 -8.28 3.38
CA ALA A 46 -9.01 -7.00 2.90
C ALA A 46 -10.02 -5.88 3.08
N ILE A 47 -9.50 -4.69 3.36
CA ILE A 47 -10.25 -3.43 3.29
C ILE A 47 -9.69 -2.62 2.14
N VAL A 48 -10.58 -2.12 1.28
CA VAL A 48 -10.21 -1.30 0.13
C VAL A 48 -10.86 0.08 0.28
N GLY A 49 -10.02 1.11 0.36
CA GLY A 49 -10.43 2.51 0.41
C GLY A 49 -10.94 3.00 -0.95
N GLU A 50 -11.40 4.24 -0.97
CA GLU A 50 -11.99 4.90 -2.16
C GLU A 50 -10.96 5.15 -3.27
N GLY A 51 -11.43 5.20 -4.53
CA GLY A 51 -10.64 5.61 -5.69
C GLY A 51 -9.46 4.70 -6.05
N CYS A 52 -9.42 3.45 -5.57
CA CYS A 52 -8.34 2.53 -5.93
C CYS A 52 -8.50 2.00 -7.36
N ILE A 53 -7.38 1.66 -8.00
CA ILE A 53 -7.33 0.95 -9.27
C ILE A 53 -6.48 -0.30 -9.04
N ILE A 54 -7.11 -1.47 -9.09
CA ILE A 54 -6.45 -2.75 -8.81
C ILE A 54 -6.64 -3.65 -10.02
N SER A 55 -5.54 -4.08 -10.64
CA SER A 55 -5.57 -4.89 -11.86
C SER A 55 -4.80 -6.19 -11.64
N ASP A 56 -5.42 -7.33 -11.92
CA ASP A 56 -4.86 -8.70 -11.85
C ASP A 56 -3.95 -8.94 -10.63
N ALA A 57 -4.49 -8.77 -9.42
CA ALA A 57 -3.70 -8.79 -8.18
C ALA A 57 -4.21 -9.81 -7.14
N HIS A 58 -3.28 -10.26 -6.29
CA HIS A 58 -3.57 -11.17 -5.17
C HIS A 58 -3.36 -10.47 -3.83
N ILE A 59 -4.44 -10.23 -3.10
CA ILE A 59 -4.43 -9.45 -1.86
C ILE A 59 -4.91 -10.31 -0.70
N ASP A 60 -4.06 -10.46 0.31
CA ASP A 60 -4.29 -11.32 1.46
C ASP A 60 -3.93 -10.63 2.78
N ARG A 61 -4.91 -10.46 3.66
CA ARG A 61 -4.78 -9.77 4.95
C ARG A 61 -4.13 -8.39 4.79
N ALA A 62 -4.82 -7.47 4.11
CA ALA A 62 -4.25 -6.16 3.79
C ALA A 62 -5.25 -5.01 3.84
N VAL A 63 -4.76 -3.83 4.21
CA VAL A 63 -5.49 -2.57 4.11
C VAL A 63 -4.96 -1.81 2.91
N ILE A 64 -5.83 -1.53 1.94
CA ILE A 64 -5.51 -0.76 0.73
C ILE A 64 -6.11 0.63 0.88
N GLY A 65 -5.24 1.62 1.08
CA GLY A 65 -5.61 3.01 1.30
C GLY A 65 -6.11 3.71 0.04
N ILE A 66 -6.68 4.89 0.23
CA ILE A 66 -7.31 5.67 -0.85
C ILE A 66 -6.37 5.90 -2.05
N ARG A 67 -6.92 5.90 -3.26
CA ARG A 67 -6.16 6.14 -4.52
C ARG A 67 -4.99 5.19 -4.76
N SER A 68 -4.97 4.02 -4.13
CA SER A 68 -3.93 3.03 -4.40
C SER A 68 -4.04 2.54 -5.85
N ILE A 69 -2.91 2.52 -6.55
CA ILE A 69 -2.76 1.87 -7.85
C ILE A 69 -1.95 0.59 -7.63
N ILE A 70 -2.51 -0.55 -8.01
CA ILE A 70 -1.90 -1.87 -7.89
C ILE A 70 -1.95 -2.52 -9.27
N GLU A 71 -0.76 -2.71 -9.86
CA GLU A 71 -0.58 -3.26 -11.20
C GLU A 71 -0.63 -4.79 -11.23
N SER A 72 -0.79 -5.32 -12.44
CA SER A 72 -0.94 -6.76 -12.72
C SER A 72 0.19 -7.63 -12.17
N GLY A 73 -0.17 -8.80 -11.66
CA GLY A 73 0.70 -9.78 -11.05
C GLY A 73 1.17 -9.41 -9.64
N ALA A 74 0.77 -8.26 -9.09
CA ALA A 74 1.17 -7.86 -7.75
C ALA A 74 0.54 -8.78 -6.70
N THR A 75 1.34 -9.14 -5.69
CA THR A 75 0.91 -9.94 -4.55
C THR A 75 1.19 -9.18 -3.26
N ILE A 76 0.16 -8.95 -2.46
CA ILE A 76 0.24 -8.16 -1.22
C ILE A 76 -0.27 -9.02 -0.06
N ARG A 77 0.58 -9.24 0.94
CA ARG A 77 0.30 -10.07 2.11
C ARG A 77 0.60 -9.32 3.40
N ASN A 78 -0.28 -9.42 4.39
CA ASN A 78 -0.07 -8.86 5.73
C ASN A 78 0.45 -7.42 5.67
N SER A 79 -0.16 -6.55 4.88
CA SER A 79 0.44 -5.24 4.58
C SER A 79 -0.56 -4.11 4.62
N VAL A 80 -0.05 -2.91 4.92
CA VAL A 80 -0.82 -1.67 4.93
C VAL A 80 -0.29 -0.78 3.82
N ILE A 81 -1.10 -0.56 2.80
CA ILE A 81 -0.83 0.39 1.73
C ILE A 81 -1.54 1.68 2.08
N MET A 82 -0.81 2.76 2.36
CA MET A 82 -1.40 4.03 2.80
C MET A 82 -2.10 4.78 1.64
N GLY A 83 -1.78 4.42 0.40
CA GLY A 83 -2.40 4.95 -0.81
C GLY A 83 -1.69 6.20 -1.34
N ALA A 84 -2.45 7.14 -1.89
CA ALA A 84 -1.89 8.33 -2.52
C ALA A 84 -2.68 9.62 -2.22
N ASP A 85 -1.95 10.73 -2.16
CA ASP A 85 -2.51 12.06 -2.00
C ASP A 85 -3.13 12.60 -3.30
N PHE A 86 -2.73 12.06 -4.47
CA PHE A 86 -3.15 12.45 -5.82
C PHE A 86 -2.93 11.28 -6.81
N TYR A 87 -3.51 11.36 -8.01
CA TYR A 87 -3.23 10.42 -9.11
C TYR A 87 -1.99 10.84 -9.92
N GLU A 88 -1.46 9.94 -10.75
CA GLU A 88 -0.21 10.18 -11.49
C GLU A 88 -0.27 11.41 -12.42
N ASP A 89 -1.40 11.66 -13.10
CA ASP A 89 -1.54 12.84 -13.97
C ASP A 89 -1.31 14.16 -13.22
N GLU A 90 -1.80 14.25 -11.98
CA GLU A 90 -1.56 15.40 -11.09
C GLU A 90 -0.12 15.42 -10.57
N ALA A 91 0.50 14.25 -10.39
CA ALA A 91 1.88 14.11 -9.96
C ALA A 91 2.87 14.54 -11.04
N ASP A 92 2.62 14.19 -12.30
CA ASP A 92 3.53 14.46 -13.40
C ASP A 92 3.73 15.96 -13.59
N GLU A 93 2.68 16.77 -13.40
CA GLU A 93 2.78 18.22 -13.36
C GLU A 93 3.73 18.72 -12.25
N LEU A 94 3.65 18.16 -11.05
CA LEU A 94 4.50 18.56 -9.91
C LEU A 94 5.98 18.23 -10.09
N PHE A 95 6.29 17.22 -10.89
CA PHE A 95 7.62 16.61 -10.96
C PHE A 95 8.21 16.62 -12.38
N LYS A 96 7.69 17.48 -13.26
CA LYS A 96 8.25 17.74 -14.59
C LYS A 96 9.77 17.95 -14.50
N GLY A 97 10.52 17.20 -15.29
CA GLY A 97 11.98 17.32 -15.40
C GLY A 97 12.80 16.47 -14.42
N THR A 98 12.19 15.63 -13.59
CA THR A 98 12.91 14.78 -12.61
C THR A 98 13.47 13.46 -13.16
N GLY A 99 13.38 13.24 -14.47
CA GLY A 99 13.84 12.01 -15.12
C GLY A 99 12.85 10.85 -14.98
N PRO A 100 13.17 9.68 -15.57
CA PRO A 100 12.29 8.52 -15.54
C PRO A 100 12.21 7.91 -14.14
N ARG A 101 10.99 7.58 -13.72
CA ARG A 101 10.68 6.95 -12.43
C ARG A 101 9.44 6.05 -12.56
N PRO A 102 9.29 5.01 -11.73
CA PRO A 102 8.05 4.26 -11.66
C PRO A 102 6.87 5.18 -11.30
N PRO A 103 5.64 4.91 -11.79
CA PRO A 103 4.45 5.62 -11.36
C PRO A 103 4.16 5.38 -9.86
N ILE A 104 3.30 6.21 -9.26
CA ILE A 104 2.82 6.00 -7.89
C ILE A 104 2.07 4.68 -7.79
N GLY A 105 2.33 3.95 -6.71
CA GLY A 105 1.67 2.68 -6.42
C GLY A 105 2.60 1.49 -6.48
N ILE A 106 2.01 0.31 -6.68
CA ILE A 106 2.69 -0.98 -6.71
C ILE A 106 2.83 -1.44 -8.15
N GLY A 107 4.07 -1.52 -8.65
CA GLY A 107 4.37 -1.98 -10.00
C GLY A 107 4.10 -3.47 -10.25
N ARG A 108 4.17 -3.86 -11.52
CA ARG A 108 3.81 -5.20 -11.98
C ARG A 108 4.65 -6.29 -11.33
N ASN A 109 4.06 -7.45 -11.09
CA ASN A 109 4.74 -8.64 -10.57
C ASN A 109 5.49 -8.43 -9.25
N SER A 110 5.15 -7.38 -8.49
CA SER A 110 5.80 -7.06 -7.23
C SER A 110 5.17 -7.82 -6.07
N VAL A 111 6.00 -8.25 -5.12
CA VAL A 111 5.59 -9.01 -3.94
C VAL A 111 5.86 -8.19 -2.69
N ILE A 112 4.79 -7.89 -1.95
CA ILE A 112 4.84 -7.11 -0.72
C ILE A 112 4.36 -8.01 0.43
N ASP A 113 5.23 -8.29 1.39
CA ASP A 113 4.89 -9.04 2.61
C ASP A 113 5.33 -8.29 3.87
N ARG A 114 4.43 -8.21 4.86
CA ARG A 114 4.69 -7.55 6.16
C ARG A 114 5.31 -6.17 6.03
N ALA A 115 4.65 -5.31 5.25
CA ALA A 115 5.12 -3.96 5.00
C ALA A 115 4.05 -2.89 5.23
N ILE A 116 4.51 -1.69 5.57
CA ILE A 116 3.77 -0.44 5.47
C ILE A 116 4.34 0.31 4.27
N ILE A 117 3.51 0.52 3.26
CA ILE A 117 3.85 1.35 2.10
C ILE A 117 3.21 2.71 2.30
N ASP A 118 4.00 3.71 2.65
CA ASP A 118 3.49 5.05 2.91
C ASP A 118 3.12 5.78 1.62
N LYS A 119 2.49 6.94 1.75
CA LYS A 119 1.82 7.62 0.65
C LYS A 119 2.74 7.95 -0.50
N ASN A 120 2.19 7.88 -1.71
CA ASN A 120 2.87 8.29 -2.94
C ASN A 120 4.19 7.53 -3.20
N ALA A 121 4.43 6.42 -2.50
CA ALA A 121 5.56 5.56 -2.80
C ALA A 121 5.44 5.04 -4.25
N ARG A 122 6.59 4.93 -4.91
CA ARG A 122 6.74 4.50 -6.29
C ARG A 122 7.49 3.18 -6.30
N ILE A 123 6.75 2.08 -6.25
CA ILE A 123 7.34 0.75 -6.25
C ILE A 123 7.42 0.28 -7.70
N GLY A 124 8.64 0.02 -8.16
CA GLY A 124 8.91 -0.47 -9.50
C GLY A 124 8.31 -1.85 -9.79
N GLU A 125 8.55 -2.32 -11.01
CA GLU A 125 8.17 -3.66 -11.45
C GLU A 125 9.11 -4.73 -10.87
N SER A 126 8.56 -5.91 -10.59
CA SER A 126 9.29 -7.08 -10.08
C SER A 126 10.07 -6.79 -8.78
N VAL A 127 9.52 -5.93 -7.93
CA VAL A 127 10.10 -5.61 -6.62
C VAL A 127 9.64 -6.62 -5.59
N VAL A 128 10.54 -7.05 -4.71
CA VAL A 128 10.22 -7.87 -3.54
C VAL A 128 10.48 -7.06 -2.29
N ILE A 129 9.49 -6.95 -1.41
CA ILE A 129 9.59 -6.28 -0.12
C ILE A 129 9.17 -7.27 0.95
N THR A 130 10.13 -7.75 1.75
CA THR A 130 9.87 -8.68 2.86
C THR A 130 10.84 -8.44 4.01
N PRO A 131 10.42 -8.57 5.28
CA PRO A 131 11.36 -8.58 6.40
C PRO A 131 12.15 -9.90 6.51
N ASP A 132 11.85 -10.92 5.69
CA ASP A 132 12.51 -12.22 5.76
C ASP A 132 14.02 -12.13 5.55
N GLY A 133 14.73 -12.91 6.36
CA GLY A 133 16.20 -12.95 6.38
C GLY A 133 16.87 -11.72 6.98
N LYS A 134 16.12 -10.78 7.59
CA LYS A 134 16.65 -9.52 8.11
C LYS A 134 16.51 -9.39 9.62
N ALA A 135 17.35 -8.54 10.19
CA ALA A 135 17.22 -8.14 11.58
C ALA A 135 15.87 -7.43 11.82
N PRO A 136 15.30 -7.55 13.03
CA PRO A 136 14.00 -6.96 13.35
C PRO A 136 13.99 -5.43 13.32
N ASN A 137 15.17 -4.78 13.36
CA ASN A 137 15.32 -3.35 13.22
C ASN A 137 16.48 -3.04 12.27
N VAL A 138 16.20 -2.27 11.21
CA VAL A 138 17.17 -1.87 10.18
C VAL A 138 16.91 -0.43 9.77
N ASP A 139 17.98 0.35 9.64
CA ASP A 139 17.97 1.67 9.02
C ASP A 139 18.70 1.58 7.69
N SER A 140 17.98 1.82 6.60
CA SER A 140 18.52 1.87 5.25
C SER A 140 18.22 3.22 4.63
N THR A 141 18.83 3.50 3.49
CA THR A 141 18.67 4.77 2.76
C THR A 141 17.22 4.98 2.30
N HIS A 142 16.53 3.91 1.94
CA HIS A 142 15.22 3.98 1.26
C HIS A 142 14.09 3.24 1.98
N TYR A 143 14.39 2.53 3.06
CA TYR A 143 13.40 1.82 3.86
C TYR A 143 13.88 1.68 5.30
N TYR A 144 12.94 1.37 6.19
CA TYR A 144 13.21 1.02 7.57
C TYR A 144 12.61 -0.34 7.88
N ILE A 145 13.18 -1.05 8.83
CA ILE A 145 12.52 -2.20 9.46
C ILE A 145 12.33 -1.86 10.93
N ARG A 146 11.11 -2.06 11.43
CA ARG A 146 10.78 -1.87 12.85
C ARG A 146 9.93 -3.04 13.32
N ASP A 147 10.41 -3.75 14.33
CA ASP A 147 9.76 -4.95 14.87
C ASP A 147 9.44 -6.01 13.80
N GLY A 148 10.31 -6.16 12.79
CA GLY A 148 10.08 -7.10 11.69
C GLY A 148 9.00 -6.67 10.69
N VAL A 149 8.66 -5.38 10.63
CA VAL A 149 7.79 -4.79 9.61
C VAL A 149 8.61 -3.84 8.75
N VAL A 150 8.56 -4.01 7.42
CA VAL A 150 9.23 -3.08 6.48
C VAL A 150 8.40 -1.81 6.35
N VAL A 151 9.02 -0.65 6.38
CA VAL A 151 8.38 0.65 6.19
C VAL A 151 9.03 1.35 5.01
N ILE A 152 8.25 1.55 3.95
CA ILE A 152 8.62 2.36 2.80
C ILE A 152 8.12 3.79 3.03
N PRO A 153 9.01 4.79 3.14
CA PRO A 153 8.61 6.16 3.45
C PRO A 153 7.79 6.83 2.36
N LYS A 154 7.08 7.90 2.74
CA LYS A 154 6.33 8.75 1.81
C LYS A 154 7.23 9.22 0.66
N ASN A 155 6.69 9.16 -0.57
CA ASN A 155 7.38 9.52 -1.82
C ASN A 155 8.65 8.70 -2.14
N ALA A 156 8.96 7.64 -1.39
CA ALA A 156 10.13 6.82 -1.69
C ALA A 156 9.99 6.15 -3.06
N VAL A 157 11.12 6.05 -3.77
CA VAL A 157 11.20 5.38 -5.07
C VAL A 157 12.01 4.10 -4.89
N ILE A 158 11.37 2.97 -5.18
CA ILE A 158 12.01 1.66 -5.15
C ILE A 158 12.18 1.20 -6.61
N PRO A 159 13.41 1.12 -7.13
CA PRO A 159 13.66 0.77 -8.53
C PRO A 159 13.15 -0.63 -8.91
N ASN A 160 12.96 -0.85 -10.21
CA ASN A 160 12.57 -2.16 -10.75
C ASN A 160 13.56 -3.26 -10.31
N GLY A 161 13.04 -4.45 -10.03
CA GLY A 161 13.84 -5.62 -9.65
C GLY A 161 14.48 -5.53 -8.26
N THR A 162 14.21 -4.48 -7.48
CA THR A 162 14.78 -4.33 -6.14
C THR A 162 14.27 -5.45 -5.22
N TRP A 163 15.19 -6.09 -4.51
CA TRP A 163 14.87 -7.00 -3.42
C TRP A 163 15.22 -6.33 -2.10
N ILE A 164 14.19 -5.89 -1.38
CA ILE A 164 14.29 -5.49 0.03
C ILE A 164 14.14 -6.77 0.81
#